data_AF-A0A7K5Z8Q2-F1
#
_entry.id   AF-A0A7K5Z8Q2-F1
#
_cell.length_a   1.000
_cell.length_b   1.000
_cell.length_c   1.000
_cell.angle_alpha   90.00
_cell.angle_beta   90.00
_cell.angle_gamma   90.00
#
_symmetry.space_group_name_H-M   'P 1'
#
loop_
_entity.id
_entity.type
_entity.pdbx_description
1 polymer ?
#
loop_
_entity_poly.entity_id
_entity_poly.type
_entity_poly.pdbx_seq_one_letter_code
_entity_poly.pdbx_strand_id
1 'polypeptide(L)' 'PALARLLTERAAAAGGGFSLGLSGGSLVGILARDLPPAASSAEPGRWLLAFCDERLVPPEHPESTAGAYGV' A
#
# COMPACT_ATOMS: atom_id res chain seq x y z
N PRO A 1 14.58 -6.46 0.04
CA PRO A 1 14.61 -4.97 0.08
C PRO A 1 13.97 -4.47 1.40
N ALA A 2 14.36 -3.30 1.90
CA ALA A 2 14.02 -2.85 3.27
C ALA A 2 12.52 -2.75 3.55
N LEU A 3 11.72 -2.30 2.57
CA LEU A 3 10.26 -2.20 2.69
C LEU A 3 9.59 -3.57 2.92
N ALA A 4 9.97 -4.58 2.14
CA ALA A 4 9.45 -5.94 2.30
C ALA A 4 9.74 -6.48 3.70
N ARG A 5 11.00 -6.35 4.16
CA ARG A 5 11.37 -6.76 5.51
C ARG A 5 10.54 -6.04 6.58
N LEU A 6 10.40 -4.71 6.47
CA LEU A 6 9.60 -3.93 7.40
C LEU A 6 8.15 -4.42 7.44
N LEU A 7 7.52 -4.61 6.29
CA LEU A 7 6.14 -5.06 6.21
C LEU A 7 5.95 -6.46 6.77
N THR A 8 6.82 -7.41 6.43
CA THR A 8 6.78 -8.77 6.97
C THR A 8 6.95 -8.77 8.49
N GLU A 9 7.90 -8.02 9.04
CA GLU A 9 8.11 -7.91 10.50
C GLU A 9 6.87 -7.34 11.20
N ARG A 10 6.26 -6.29 10.63
CA ARG A 10 5.06 -5.66 11.22
C ARG A 10 3.82 -6.54 11.09
N ALA A 11 3.63 -7.19 9.95
CA ALA A 11 2.51 -8.10 9.73
C ALA A 11 2.61 -9.34 10.63
N ALA A 12 3.80 -9.92 10.78
CA ALA A 12 4.04 -11.04 11.69
C ALA A 12 3.78 -10.66 13.16
N ALA A 13 4.19 -9.47 13.58
CA ALA A 13 3.94 -8.96 14.93
C ALA A 13 2.45 -8.71 15.23
N ALA A 14 1.62 -8.49 14.20
CA ALA A 14 0.20 -8.19 14.38
C ALA A 14 -0.67 -9.42 14.71
N GLY A 15 -0.17 -10.65 14.53
CA GLY A 15 -0.75 -11.89 15.07
C GLY A 15 -2.14 -12.32 14.56
N GLY A 16 -2.86 -11.49 13.82
CA GLY A 16 -4.25 -11.78 13.39
C GLY A 16 -4.79 -10.97 12.22
N GLY A 17 -4.07 -9.98 11.72
CA GLY A 17 -4.49 -9.15 10.60
C GLY A 17 -3.64 -7.89 10.57
N PHE A 18 -3.35 -7.38 9.37
CA PHE A 18 -2.45 -6.25 9.21
C PHE A 18 -3.14 -5.15 8.40
N SER A 19 -3.33 -3.99 9.02
CA SER A 19 -3.92 -2.83 8.35
C SER A 19 -2.82 -1.87 7.93
N LEU A 20 -2.85 -1.45 6.66
CA LEU A 20 -1.88 -0.50 6.11
C LEU A 20 -2.61 0.66 5.42
N GLY A 21 -2.34 1.87 5.89
CA GLY A 21 -2.75 3.10 5.25
C GLY A 21 -1.84 3.41 4.05
N LEU A 22 -2.44 3.66 2.89
CA LEU A 22 -1.77 4.06 1.66
C LEU A 22 -1.88 5.58 1.50
N SER A 23 -0.74 6.25 1.44
CA SER A 23 -0.68 7.69 1.18
C SER A 23 -0.35 7.96 -0.28
N GLY A 24 -0.82 9.11 -0.77
CA GLY A 24 -0.36 9.71 -2.02
C GLY A 24 0.96 10.50 -1.84
N GLY A 25 1.13 11.53 -2.68
CA GLY A 25 2.25 12.48 -2.61
C GLY A 25 3.51 12.04 -3.37
N SER A 26 4.64 12.67 -3.06
CA SER A 26 5.87 12.58 -3.88
C SER A 26 6.47 11.17 -3.98
N LEU A 27 6.16 10.29 -3.03
CA LEU A 27 6.68 8.91 -3.01
C LEU A 27 5.68 7.88 -3.57
N VAL A 28 4.47 8.28 -3.96
CA VAL A 28 3.40 7.34 -4.34
C VAL A 28 3.84 6.40 -5.48
N GLY A 29 4.57 6.90 -6.48
CA GLY A 29 5.06 6.07 -7.58
C GLY A 29 6.12 5.04 -7.16
N ILE A 30 6.91 5.31 -6.12
CA ILE A 30 7.85 4.34 -5.55
C ILE A 30 7.06 3.28 -4.77
N LEU A 31 6.11 3.71 -3.95
CA LEU A 31 5.28 2.82 -3.15
C LEU A 31 4.41 1.91 -4.03
N ALA A 32 3.74 2.45 -5.05
CA ALA A 32 2.91 1.67 -5.97
C ALA A 32 3.71 0.57 -6.70
N ARG A 33 4.98 0.83 -7.01
CA ARG A 33 5.87 -0.15 -7.65
C ARG A 33 6.40 -1.19 -6.67
N ASP A 34 6.82 -0.77 -5.47
CA ASP A 34 7.61 -1.61 -4.57
C ASP A 34 6.76 -2.31 -3.49
N LEU A 35 5.55 -1.82 -3.20
CA LEU A 35 4.63 -2.39 -2.21
C LEU A 35 4.02 -3.73 -2.64
N PRO A 36 3.52 -3.93 -3.88
CA PRO A 36 2.94 -5.23 -4.29
C PRO A 36 3.90 -6.42 -4.14
N PRO A 37 5.16 -6.37 -4.65
CA PRO A 37 6.08 -7.48 -4.46
C PRO A 37 6.47 -7.65 -2.98
N ALA A 38 6.59 -6.56 -2.22
CA ALA A 38 6.84 -6.62 -0.78
C ALA A 38 5.69 -7.30 -0.01
N ALA A 39 4.43 -6.98 -0.31
CA ALA A 39 3.24 -7.55 0.32
C ALA A 39 3.05 -9.04 -0.01
N SER A 40 3.41 -9.47 -1.23
CA SER A 40 3.35 -10.88 -1.62
C SER A 40 4.19 -11.80 -0.72
N SER A 41 5.25 -11.28 -0.11
CA SER A 41 6.11 -12.02 0.83
C SER A 41 5.59 -12.08 2.27
N ALA A 42 4.39 -11.54 2.54
CA ALA A 42 3.89 -11.30 3.90
C ALA A 42 2.43 -11.74 4.13
N GLU A 43 1.96 -12.76 3.40
CA GLU A 43 0.62 -13.36 3.55
C GLU A 43 -0.53 -12.33 3.48
N PRO A 44 -0.73 -11.66 2.33
CA PRO A 44 -1.63 -10.50 2.21
C PRO A 44 -3.12 -10.83 2.37
N GLY A 45 -3.50 -12.13 2.40
CA GLY A 45 -4.90 -12.56 2.50
C GLY A 45 -5.65 -12.14 3.77
N ARG A 46 -4.94 -11.59 4.77
CA ARG A 46 -5.53 -11.02 6.00
C ARG A 46 -5.25 -9.53 6.16
N TRP A 47 -4.84 -8.87 5.08
CA TRP A 47 -4.49 -7.46 5.13
C TRP A 47 -5.69 -6.59 4.79
N LEU A 48 -5.80 -5.47 5.50
CA LEU A 48 -6.70 -4.38 5.14
C LEU A 48 -5.87 -3.24 4.58
N LEU A 49 -6.06 -2.93 3.30
CA LEU A 49 -5.47 -1.76 2.67
C LEU A 49 -6.55 -0.67 2.54
N ALA A 50 -6.21 0.55 2.93
CA ALA A 50 -7.09 1.70 2.78
C ALA A 50 -6.27 2.95 2.47
N PHE A 51 -6.83 3.86 1.68
CA PHE A 51 -6.21 5.17 1.48
C PHE A 51 -6.40 6.04 2.72
N CYS A 52 -5.35 6.74 3.15
CA CYS A 52 -5.45 7.69 4.26
C CYS A 52 -6.39 8.85 3.91
N ASP A 53 -6.38 9.25 2.64
CA ASP A 53 -7.22 10.25 2.00
C ASP A 53 -7.28 9.96 0.50
N GLU A 54 -8.30 10.48 -0.19
CA GLU A 54 -8.39 10.42 -1.64
C GLU A 54 -9.04 11.69 -2.18
N ARG A 55 -8.60 12.12 -3.37
CA ARG A 55 -9.13 13.25 -4.09
C ARG A 55 -10.40 12.80 -4.80
N LEU A 56 -11.48 13.55 -4.69
CA LEU A 56 -12.74 13.24 -5.37
C LEU A 56 -12.65 13.60 -6.87
N VAL A 57 -11.93 12.76 -7.62
CA VAL A 57 -11.68 12.87 -9.06
C VAL A 57 -11.75 11.47 -9.71
N PRO A 58 -11.90 11.37 -11.04
CA PRO A 58 -11.80 10.08 -11.73
C PRO A 58 -10.45 9.39 -11.47
N PRO A 59 -10.37 8.05 -11.49
CA PRO A 59 -9.12 7.32 -11.26
C PRO A 59 -7.99 7.67 -12.24
N GLU A 60 -8.31 8.02 -13.48
CA GLU A 60 -7.34 8.39 -14.51
C GLU A 60 -6.77 9.80 -14.30
N HIS A 61 -7.33 10.57 -13.38
CA HIS A 61 -6.86 11.91 -13.09
C HIS A 61 -5.47 11.86 -12.42
N PRO A 62 -4.50 12.71 -12.79
CA PRO A 62 -3.13 12.67 -12.26
C PRO A 62 -3.03 12.89 -10.74
N GLU A 63 -4.08 13.45 -10.14
CA GLU A 63 -4.20 13.64 -8.69
C GLU A 63 -4.88 12.47 -7.96
N SER A 64 -5.32 11.42 -8.64
CA SER A 64 -5.89 10.23 -7.97
C SER A 64 -4.78 9.42 -7.31
N THR A 65 -4.89 9.20 -6.00
CA THR A 65 -3.97 8.29 -5.30
C THR A 65 -4.23 6.85 -5.73
N ALA A 66 -5.51 6.45 -5.77
CA ALA A 66 -5.96 5.16 -6.27
C ALA A 66 -5.44 4.86 -7.68
N GLY A 67 -5.57 5.83 -8.59
CA GLY A 67 -5.03 5.72 -9.95
C GLY A 67 -3.53 5.50 -9.99
N ALA A 68 -2.76 6.14 -9.10
CA ALA A 68 -1.31 5.92 -8.99
C ALA A 68 -0.95 4.50 -8.53
N TYR A 69 -1.81 3.85 -7.74
CA TYR A 69 -1.68 2.45 -7.36
C TYR A 69 -2.27 1.46 -8.40
N GLY A 70 -2.86 1.96 -9.49
CA GLY A 70 -3.49 1.13 -10.52
C GLY A 70 -4.81 0.49 -10.10
N VAL A 71 -5.48 1.07 -9.11
CA VAL A 71 -6.88 0.74 -8.72
C VAL A 71 -7.84 1.43 -9.69
#